data_AF-A0A950PJ86-F1
#
_entry.id   AF-A0A950PJ86-F1
#
_cell.length_a   1.000
_cell.length_b   1.000
_cell.length_c   1.000
_cell.angle_alpha   90.00
_cell.angle_beta   90.00
_cell.angle_gamma   90.00
#
_symmetry.space_group_name_H-M   'P 1'
#
loop_
_entity.id
_entity.type
_entity.pdbx_description
1 polymer ?
#
loop_
_entity_poly.entity_id
_entity_poly.type
_entity_poly.pdbx_seq_one_letter_code
_entity_poly.pdbx_strand_id
1 'polypeptide(L)'
;MRADNSPHIIAAARERAAATREQAIAALRRMDAAGQPVSFDAVAREAGVSRSWLYTQPDLRAEIDRLRERHGPASSAPQVPDQQRASDASLLRRLEAATARNRQLEAQVRELRDQLARVLGQQRAASITSSGETSSPRQRPTKTIGLC
;
A
#
# COMPACT_ATOMS: atom_id res chain seq x y z
N MET A 1 -26.19 -15.88 -19.09
CA MET A 1 -25.18 -16.83 -18.57
C MET A 1 -23.81 -16.14 -18.72
N ARG A 2 -23.16 -15.71 -17.62
CA ARG A 2 -21.83 -15.06 -17.70
C ARG A 2 -20.78 -16.16 -17.86
N ALA A 3 -19.98 -16.09 -18.92
CA ALA A 3 -18.83 -16.98 -19.07
C ALA A 3 -17.83 -16.71 -17.92
N ASP A 4 -17.36 -17.76 -17.26
CA ASP A 4 -16.34 -17.65 -16.22
C ASP A 4 -14.98 -17.38 -16.88
N ASN A 5 -14.63 -16.09 -16.97
CA ASN A 5 -13.37 -15.64 -17.55
C ASN A 5 -12.19 -15.75 -16.57
N SER A 6 -12.43 -16.18 -15.33
CA SER A 6 -11.41 -16.24 -14.27
C SER A 6 -10.18 -17.07 -14.66
N PRO A 7 -10.30 -18.24 -15.33
CA PRO A 7 -9.13 -19.02 -15.74
C PRO A 7 -8.22 -18.26 -16.70
N HIS A 8 -8.78 -17.52 -17.65
CA HIS A 8 -8.03 -16.74 -18.62
C HIS A 8 -7.32 -15.55 -17.97
N ILE A 9 -7.98 -14.88 -17.02
CA ILE A 9 -7.35 -13.77 -16.27
C ILE A 9 -6.20 -14.27 -15.38
N ILE A 10 -6.38 -15.44 -14.73
CA ILE A 10 -5.33 -16.06 -13.91
C ILE A 10 -4.14 -16.48 -14.78
N ALA A 11 -4.39 -17.09 -15.95
CA ALA A 11 -3.35 -17.48 -16.89
C ALA A 11 -2.55 -16.25 -17.38
N ALA A 12 -3.24 -15.21 -17.85
CA ALA A 12 -2.60 -13.98 -18.31
C ALA A 12 -1.85 -13.24 -17.19
N ALA A 13 -2.28 -13.35 -15.94
CA ALA A 13 -1.56 -12.80 -14.79
C ALA A 13 -0.26 -13.58 -14.50
N ARG A 14 -0.29 -14.92 -14.60
CA ARG A 14 0.88 -15.78 -14.42
C ARG A 14 1.92 -15.55 -15.51
N GLU A 15 1.50 -15.46 -16.76
CA GLU A 15 2.39 -15.17 -17.89
C GLU A 15 3.08 -13.82 -17.72
N ARG A 16 2.34 -12.77 -17.36
CA ARG A 16 2.93 -11.45 -17.07
C ARG A 16 3.93 -11.51 -15.92
N ALA A 17 3.59 -12.20 -14.83
CA ALA A 17 4.51 -12.35 -13.70
C ALA A 17 5.80 -13.10 -14.06
N ALA A 18 5.70 -14.14 -14.89
CA ALA A 18 6.86 -14.88 -15.40
C ALA A 18 7.74 -13.99 -16.30
N ALA A 19 7.13 -13.26 -17.24
CA ALA A 19 7.85 -12.33 -18.11
C ALA A 19 8.57 -11.22 -17.33
N THR A 20 7.91 -10.64 -16.32
CA THR A 20 8.53 -9.65 -15.42
C THR A 20 9.74 -10.22 -14.68
N ARG A 21 9.67 -11.49 -14.28
CA ARG A 21 10.78 -12.19 -13.61
C ARG A 21 11.95 -12.43 -14.55
N GLU A 22 11.70 -12.88 -15.77
CA GLU A 22 12.73 -13.05 -16.79
C GLU A 22 13.44 -11.72 -17.10
N GLN A 23 12.68 -10.63 -17.20
CA GLN A 23 13.24 -9.28 -17.40
C GLN A 23 14.16 -8.87 -16.25
N ALA A 24 13.77 -9.11 -15.00
CA ALA A 24 14.60 -8.80 -13.84
C ALA A 24 15.90 -9.63 -13.80
N ILE A 25 15.83 -10.93 -14.13
CA ILE A 25 17.02 -11.79 -14.21
C ILE A 25 17.94 -11.33 -15.35
N ALA A 26 17.39 -10.99 -16.51
CA ALA A 26 18.16 -10.50 -17.65
C ALA A 26 18.86 -9.16 -17.32
N ALA A 27 18.17 -8.25 -16.64
CA ALA A 27 18.75 -7.00 -16.15
C ALA A 27 19.93 -7.25 -15.21
N LEU A 28 19.76 -8.14 -14.22
CA LEU A 28 20.84 -8.52 -13.30
C LEU A 28 22.08 -9.05 -14.04
N ARG A 29 21.88 -9.96 -15.00
CA ARG A 29 22.98 -10.52 -15.81
C ARG A 29 23.69 -9.46 -16.64
N ARG A 30 22.95 -8.51 -17.24
CA ARG A 30 23.55 -7.40 -17.99
C ARG A 30 24.38 -6.49 -17.10
N MET A 31 23.84 -6.13 -15.93
CA MET A 31 24.54 -5.29 -14.97
C MET A 31 25.80 -5.95 -14.43
N ASP A 32 25.71 -7.25 -14.09
CA ASP A 32 26.84 -8.09 -13.66
C ASP A 32 27.93 -8.16 -14.73
N ALA A 33 27.56 -8.50 -15.97
CA ALA A 33 28.50 -8.57 -17.10
C ALA A 33 29.14 -7.21 -17.43
N ALA A 34 28.43 -6.11 -17.21
CA ALA A 34 28.95 -4.75 -17.39
C ALA A 34 29.78 -4.25 -16.19
N GLY A 35 29.91 -5.03 -15.12
CA GLY A 35 30.60 -4.63 -13.89
C GLY A 35 29.94 -3.43 -13.20
N GLN A 36 28.64 -3.18 -13.45
CA GLN A 36 27.93 -2.06 -12.87
C GLN A 36 27.55 -2.35 -11.41
N PRO A 37 27.53 -1.33 -10.54
CA PRO A 37 27.06 -1.50 -9.17
C PRO A 37 25.62 -2.03 -9.13
N VAL A 38 25.45 -3.26 -8.63
CA VAL A 38 24.13 -3.90 -8.54
C VAL A 38 23.40 -3.38 -7.31
N SER A 39 22.18 -2.89 -7.51
CA SER A 39 21.42 -2.24 -6.44
C SER A 39 19.93 -2.45 -6.65
N PHE A 40 19.14 -2.62 -5.59
CA PHE A 40 17.67 -2.74 -5.73
C PHE A 40 17.07 -1.59 -6.55
N ASP A 41 17.61 -0.38 -6.41
CA ASP A 41 17.18 0.77 -7.21
C ASP A 41 17.55 0.63 -8.69
N ALA A 42 18.82 0.33 -8.94
CA ALA A 42 19.36 0.23 -10.29
C ALA A 42 18.72 -0.93 -11.06
N VAL A 43 18.50 -2.07 -10.39
CA VAL A 43 17.83 -3.25 -10.95
C VAL A 43 16.35 -2.96 -11.22
N ALA A 44 15.65 -2.27 -10.32
CA ALA A 44 14.26 -1.86 -10.55
C ALA A 44 14.13 -0.98 -11.80
N ARG A 45 15.03 0.01 -11.94
CA ARG A 45 15.07 0.91 -13.09
C ARG A 45 15.43 0.18 -14.38
N GLU A 46 16.45 -0.68 -14.35
CA GLU A 46 16.94 -1.41 -15.53
C GLU A 46 15.96 -2.48 -16.01
N ALA A 47 15.26 -3.15 -15.08
CA ALA A 47 14.26 -4.17 -15.41
C ALA A 47 12.85 -3.61 -15.67
N GLY A 48 12.61 -2.32 -15.37
CA GLY A 48 11.28 -1.71 -15.48
C GLY A 48 10.27 -2.26 -14.46
N VAL A 49 10.73 -2.70 -13.29
CA VAL A 49 9.90 -3.29 -12.23
C VAL A 49 9.90 -2.44 -10.97
N SER A 50 8.90 -2.61 -10.11
CA SER A 50 8.86 -1.89 -8.84
C SER A 50 9.81 -2.50 -7.80
N ARG A 51 10.35 -1.66 -6.91
CA ARG A 51 11.17 -2.12 -5.77
C ARG A 51 10.40 -3.02 -4.82
N SER A 52 9.12 -2.70 -4.59
CA SER A 52 8.23 -3.53 -3.76
C SER A 52 8.10 -4.94 -4.34
N TRP A 53 7.96 -5.07 -5.66
CA TRP A 53 7.92 -6.36 -6.33
C TRP A 53 9.25 -7.11 -6.21
N LEU A 54 10.40 -6.44 -6.31
CA LEU A 54 11.70 -7.11 -6.06
C LEU A 54 11.81 -7.67 -4.63
N TYR A 55 11.26 -6.97 -3.64
CA TYR A 55 11.24 -7.48 -2.26
C TYR A 55 10.34 -8.70 -2.06
N THR A 56 9.33 -8.92 -2.91
CA THR A 56 8.49 -10.14 -2.84
C THR A 56 9.16 -11.35 -3.47
N GLN A 57 10.28 -11.18 -4.18
CA GLN A 57 11.05 -12.25 -4.83
C GLN A 57 12.30 -12.57 -4.01
N PRO A 58 12.26 -13.59 -3.11
CA PRO A 58 13.37 -13.86 -2.18
C PRO A 58 14.66 -14.27 -2.89
N ASP A 59 14.57 -14.96 -4.02
CA ASP A 59 15.71 -15.38 -4.83
C ASP A 59 16.40 -14.20 -5.52
N LEU A 60 15.63 -13.26 -6.07
CA LEU A 60 16.19 -12.05 -6.68
C LEU A 60 16.86 -11.17 -5.63
N ARG A 61 16.25 -11.07 -4.44
CA ARG A 61 16.88 -10.40 -3.29
C ARG A 61 18.22 -11.02 -2.93
N ALA A 62 18.28 -12.33 -2.78
CA ALA A 62 19.52 -13.04 -2.45
C ALA A 62 20.60 -12.82 -3.53
N GLU A 63 20.24 -12.83 -4.81
CA GLU A 63 21.20 -12.62 -5.90
C GLU A 63 21.68 -11.16 -5.96
N ILE A 64 20.81 -10.18 -5.72
CA ILE A 64 21.20 -8.76 -5.62
C ILE A 64 22.19 -8.56 -4.48
N ASP A 65 21.92 -9.13 -3.31
CA ASP A 65 22.80 -9.03 -2.14
C ASP A 65 24.14 -9.73 -2.41
N ARG A 66 24.14 -10.93 -3.01
CA ARG A 66 25.36 -11.65 -3.43
C ARG A 66 26.17 -10.88 -4.46
N LEU A 67 25.53 -10.26 -5.46
CA LEU A 67 26.21 -9.44 -6.46
C LEU A 67 26.81 -8.18 -5.85
N ARG A 68 26.15 -7.56 -4.86
CA ARG A 68 26.70 -6.43 -4.12
C ARG A 68 27.95 -6.78 -3.32
N GLU A 69 27.94 -7.92 -2.65
CA GLU A 69 29.10 -8.39 -1.87
C GLU A 69 30.28 -8.72 -2.79
N ARG A 70 30.02 -9.37 -3.92
CA ARG A 70 31.05 -9.72 -4.91
C ARG A 70 31.66 -8.52 -5.61
N HIS A 71 30.85 -7.51 -5.95
CA HIS A 71 31.31 -6.24 -6.49
C HIS A 71 31.58 -5.21 -5.39
N GLY A 72 32.00 -5.67 -4.20
CA GLY A 72 32.37 -4.82 -3.06
C GLY A 72 33.18 -3.59 -3.50
N PRO A 73 33.02 -2.45 -2.79
CA PRO A 73 32.97 -1.11 -3.36
C PRO A 73 34.19 -0.77 -4.23
N ALA A 74 34.11 -1.03 -5.53
CA ALA A 74 35.01 -0.44 -6.51
C ALA A 74 34.59 1.04 -6.65
N SER A 75 35.21 1.89 -5.83
CA SER A 75 35.05 3.35 -5.75
C SER A 75 33.85 3.88 -4.94
N SER A 76 33.83 3.60 -3.62
CA SER A 76 33.31 4.54 -2.60
C SER A 76 33.35 3.91 -1.19
N ALA A 77 34.54 3.71 -0.66
CA ALA A 77 34.71 3.66 0.78
C ALA A 77 35.64 4.82 1.17
N PRO A 78 35.14 5.94 1.70
CA PRO A 78 35.94 6.67 2.65
C PRO A 78 36.14 5.72 3.83
N GLN A 79 37.40 5.40 4.17
CA GLN A 79 37.73 4.95 5.51
C GLN A 79 37.00 5.87 6.48
N VAL A 80 36.05 5.32 7.25
CA VAL A 80 35.17 6.06 8.14
C VAL A 80 36.00 6.96 9.06
N PRO A 81 36.05 8.29 8.84
CA PRO A 81 36.64 9.22 9.78
C PRO A 81 35.63 9.45 10.91
N ASP A 82 36.07 9.93 12.08
CA ASP A 82 35.25 10.18 13.27
C ASP A 82 33.95 11.01 13.02
N GLN A 83 33.84 11.69 11.88
CA GLN A 83 32.64 12.36 11.38
C GLN A 83 31.46 11.40 11.15
N GLN A 84 31.69 10.10 10.98
CA GLN A 84 30.62 9.10 10.81
C GLN A 84 29.88 8.78 12.12
N ARG A 85 30.44 9.09 13.31
CA ARG A 85 29.66 9.02 14.56
C ARG A 85 28.53 10.05 14.60
N ALA A 86 28.62 11.13 13.82
CA ALA A 86 27.52 12.06 13.60
C ALA A 86 26.40 11.47 12.70
N SER A 87 26.65 10.32 12.07
CA SER A 87 25.73 9.69 11.10
C SER A 87 24.72 8.75 11.77
N ASP A 88 25.13 7.87 12.68
CA ASP A 88 24.22 6.89 13.27
C ASP A 88 23.22 7.51 14.26
N ALA A 89 23.68 8.38 15.16
CA ALA A 89 22.80 9.09 16.08
C ALA A 89 21.86 10.08 15.37
N SER A 90 22.27 10.63 14.22
CA SER A 90 21.39 11.44 13.37
C SER A 90 20.37 10.57 12.64
N LEU A 91 20.78 9.41 12.13
CA LEU A 91 19.90 8.45 11.47
C LEU A 91 18.85 7.88 12.44
N LEU A 92 19.26 7.51 13.66
CA LEU A 92 18.34 7.08 14.71
C LEU A 92 17.31 8.17 15.04
N ARG A 93 17.75 9.43 15.23
CA ARG A 93 16.84 10.56 15.45
C ARG A 93 15.87 10.78 14.29
N ARG A 94 16.32 10.63 13.04
CA ARG A 94 15.44 10.73 11.86
C ARG A 94 14.44 9.58 11.81
N LEU A 95 14.85 8.37 12.19
CA LEU A 95 13.98 7.21 12.27
C LEU A 95 12.93 7.36 13.38
N GLU A 96 13.33 7.82 14.56
CA GLU A 96 12.43 8.17 15.65
C GLU A 96 11.43 9.27 15.23
N ALA A 97 11.90 10.33 14.57
CA ALA A 97 11.02 11.39 14.07
C ALA A 97 10.04 10.87 13.01
N ALA A 98 10.49 9.99 12.11
CA ALA A 98 9.63 9.39 11.08
C ALA A 98 8.57 8.45 11.69
N THR A 99 8.96 7.61 12.65
CA THR A 99 8.04 6.70 13.35
C THR A 99 7.02 7.47 14.20
N ALA A 100 7.44 8.56 14.86
CA ALA A 100 6.54 9.44 15.59
C ALA A 100 5.49 10.10 14.67
N ARG A 101 5.93 10.65 13.52
CA ARG A 101 5.02 11.23 12.51
C ARG A 101 4.06 10.18 11.96
N ASN A 102 4.54 8.95 11.73
CA ASN A 102 3.70 7.87 11.24
C ASN A 102 2.57 7.56 12.23
N ARG A 103 2.89 7.40 13.53
CA ARG A 103 1.89 7.22 14.60
C ARG A 103 0.89 8.38 14.67
N GLN A 104 1.36 9.61 14.50
CA GLN A 104 0.50 10.80 14.49
C GLN A 104 -0.47 10.79 13.30
N LEU A 105 0.00 10.41 12.11
CA LEU A 105 -0.84 10.29 10.91
C LEU A 105 -1.86 9.16 11.07
N GLU A 106 -1.46 8.01 11.60
CA GLU A 106 -2.39 6.91 11.89
C GLU A 106 -3.49 7.32 12.88
N ALA A 107 -3.14 8.11 13.92
CA ALA A 107 -4.11 8.65 14.86
C ALA A 107 -5.10 9.62 14.18
N GLN A 108 -4.61 10.52 13.33
CA GLN A 108 -5.47 11.43 12.56
C GLN A 108 -6.41 10.66 11.63
N VAL A 109 -5.91 9.62 10.96
CA VAL A 109 -6.73 8.77 10.09
C VAL A 109 -7.83 8.06 10.89
N ARG A 110 -7.54 7.58 12.10
CA ARG A 110 -8.56 6.99 12.98
C ARG A 110 -9.63 8.01 13.36
N GLU A 111 -9.22 9.19 13.83
CA GLU A 111 -10.14 10.24 14.24
C GLU A 111 -11.06 10.69 13.09
N LEU A 112 -10.50 10.91 11.89
CA LEU A 112 -11.29 11.27 10.71
C LEU A 112 -12.29 10.18 10.32
N ARG A 113 -11.90 8.90 10.45
CA ARG A 113 -12.83 7.77 10.21
C ARG A 113 -13.95 7.73 11.23
N ASP A 114 -13.67 7.99 12.49
CA ASP A 114 -14.67 8.03 13.55
C ASP A 114 -15.64 9.21 13.36
N GLN A 115 -15.13 10.37 12.97
CA GLN A 115 -15.97 11.52 12.60
C GLN A 115 -16.89 11.19 11.42
N LEU A 116 -16.34 10.58 10.37
CA LEU A 116 -17.12 10.16 9.22
C LEU A 116 -18.20 9.14 9.61
N ALA A 117 -17.85 8.16 10.44
CA ALA A 117 -18.80 7.17 10.95
C ALA A 117 -19.93 7.81 11.76
N ARG A 118 -19.63 8.79 12.61
CA ARG A 118 -20.63 9.55 13.38
C ARG A 118 -21.57 10.34 12.48
N VAL A 119 -21.04 11.07 11.51
CA VAL A 119 -21.86 11.86 10.56
C VAL A 119 -22.76 10.95 9.72
N LEU A 120 -22.22 9.85 9.18
CA LEU A 120 -23.01 8.88 8.44
C LEU A 120 -24.08 8.21 9.31
N GLY A 121 -23.76 7.94 10.59
CA GLY A 121 -24.73 7.45 11.57
C GLY A 121 -25.88 8.42 11.81
N GLN A 122 -25.58 9.72 11.99
CA GLN A 122 -26.60 10.77 12.15
C GLN A 122 -27.49 10.91 10.91
N GLN A 123 -26.91 10.90 9.72
CA GLN A 123 -27.68 10.96 8.46
C GLN A 123 -28.63 9.78 8.34
N ARG A 124 -28.17 8.56 8.68
CA ARG A 124 -29.03 7.36 8.69
C ARG A 124 -30.16 7.50 9.71
N ALA A 125 -29.89 7.91 10.94
CA ALA A 125 -30.91 8.11 11.96
C ALA A 125 -31.97 9.13 11.52
N ALA A 126 -31.56 10.28 10.96
CA ALA A 126 -32.46 11.31 10.44
C ALA A 126 -33.31 10.80 9.24
N SER A 127 -32.72 9.97 8.37
CA SER A 127 -33.45 9.34 7.25
C SER A 127 -34.50 8.34 7.72
N ILE A 128 -34.25 7.63 8.83
CA ILE A 128 -35.20 6.69 9.42
C ILE A 128 -36.35 7.44 10.10
N THR A 129 -36.06 8.51 10.86
CA THR A 129 -37.10 9.30 11.54
C THR A 129 -37.99 10.03 10.55
N SER A 130 -37.44 10.64 9.50
CA SER A 130 -38.22 11.30 8.44
C SER A 130 -39.08 10.33 7.63
N SER A 131 -38.62 9.09 7.44
CA SER A 131 -39.43 8.03 6.79
C SER A 131 -40.55 7.51 7.71
N GLY A 132 -40.38 7.59 9.03
CA GLY A 132 -41.39 7.22 10.03
C GLY A 132 -42.53 8.25 10.17
N GLU A 133 -42.23 9.54 10.06
CA GLU A 133 -43.24 10.62 10.15
C GLU A 133 -44.24 10.64 8.98
N THR A 134 -43.91 10.06 7.82
CA THR A 134 -44.88 9.84 6.74
C THR A 134 -45.95 8.77 7.06
N SER A 135 -45.91 8.15 8.25
CA SER A 135 -46.88 7.16 8.72
C SER A 135 -47.61 7.57 10.01
N SER A 136 -48.13 8.81 10.08
CA SER A 136 -49.09 9.20 11.13
C SER A 136 -50.54 8.96 10.67
N PRO A 137 -51.43 8.37 11.51
CA PRO A 137 -52.68 7.76 11.06
C PRO A 137 -53.74 8.81 10.73
N ARG A 138 -54.39 8.65 9.57
CA ARG A 138 -55.60 9.40 9.20
C ARG A 138 -56.64 9.29 10.31
N GLN A 139 -56.87 10.41 10.98
CA GLN A 139 -57.99 10.66 11.88
C GLN A 139 -59.29 10.31 11.15
N ARG A 140 -59.96 9.22 11.58
CA ARG A 140 -61.29 8.87 11.08
C ARG A 140 -62.30 9.83 11.71
N PRO A 141 -63.15 10.52 10.93
CA PRO A 141 -64.18 11.37 11.51
C PRO A 141 -65.18 10.52 12.29
N THR A 142 -65.38 10.86 13.56
CA THR A 142 -66.38 10.27 14.45
C THR A 142 -67.78 10.56 13.90
N LYS A 143 -68.48 9.50 13.46
CA LYS A 143 -69.88 9.56 13.08
C LYS A 143 -70.74 9.57 14.34
N THR A 144 -71.29 10.72 14.69
CA THR A 144 -72.36 10.86 15.69
C THR A 144 -73.57 10.04 15.22
N ILE A 145 -73.83 8.92 15.89
CA ILE A 145 -75.06 8.15 15.68
C ILE A 145 -76.13 8.80 16.57
N GLY A 146 -77.09 9.46 15.92
CA GLY A 146 -78.29 9.98 16.58
C GLY A 146 -79.19 8.83 17.03
N LEU A 147 -79.81 9.03 18.19
CA LEU A 147 -80.77 8.14 18.84
C LEU A 147 -82.15 8.31 18.16
N CYS A 148 -82.65 7.25 17.52
CA CYS A 148 -84.06 7.03 17.18
C CYS A 148 -84.33 5.52 17.23
#